data_AF-A0A0K1RTW0-F1
#
_entry.id   AF-A0A0K1RTW0-F1
#
_cell.length_a   1.000
_cell.length_b   1.000
_cell.length_c   1.000
_cell.angle_alpha   90.00
_cell.angle_beta   90.00
_cell.angle_gamma   90.00
#
_symmetry.space_group_name_H-M   'P 1'
#
loop_
_entity.id
_entity.type
_entity.pdbx_description
1 polymer ?
#
loop_
_entity_poly.entity_id
_entity_poly.type
_entity_poly.pdbx_seq_one_letter_code
_entity_poly.pdbx_strand_id
1 'polypeptide(L)'
;MTNLESLEITLKLYKSRFGIEAMFKDCQTGGYNLEKTKVSEPRFLALILLIAIAYSLNTTRGQNLKKSGTRDYICRSKEAKRGPERHSDFWIGTYGSFWIESMDAYSELAFSLIRLKPGKHPDFSRGLTAMRLIQQAF
;
A
#
# COMPACT_ATOMS: atom_id res chain seq x y z
N MET A 1 -31.33 7.33 -2.24
CA MET A 1 -31.93 7.36 -3.59
C MET A 1 -30.85 6.96 -4.59
N THR A 2 -31.19 6.16 -5.60
CA THR A 2 -30.25 5.65 -6.61
C THR A 2 -31.00 5.36 -7.90
N ASN A 3 -30.33 5.43 -9.04
CA ASN A 3 -30.82 5.00 -10.36
C ASN A 3 -30.32 3.59 -10.74
N LEU A 4 -29.67 2.88 -9.80
CA LEU A 4 -29.15 1.53 -10.01
C LEU A 4 -30.26 0.48 -9.96
N GLU A 5 -30.15 -0.53 -10.82
CA GLU A 5 -31.21 -1.52 -11.07
C GLU A 5 -31.39 -2.54 -9.93
N SER A 6 -30.38 -2.73 -9.07
CA SER A 6 -30.44 -3.73 -7.99
C SER A 6 -29.96 -3.19 -6.65
N LEU A 7 -30.59 -3.71 -5.59
CA LEU A 7 -30.20 -3.44 -4.21
C LEU A 7 -28.76 -3.91 -3.95
N GLU A 8 -28.36 -5.06 -4.49
CA GLU A 8 -27.02 -5.61 -4.31
C GLU A 8 -25.94 -4.68 -4.89
N ILE A 9 -26.10 -4.23 -6.14
CA ILE A 9 -25.18 -3.30 -6.79
C ILE A 9 -25.15 -1.98 -6.02
N THR A 10 -26.31 -1.49 -5.59
CA THR A 10 -26.43 -0.27 -4.79
C THR A 10 -25.64 -0.36 -3.49
N LEU A 11 -25.80 -1.45 -2.72
CA LEU A 11 -25.09 -1.62 -1.46
C LEU A 11 -23.58 -1.79 -1.68
N LYS A 12 -23.17 -2.51 -2.74
CA LYS A 12 -21.75 -2.68 -3.09
C LYS A 12 -21.08 -1.35 -3.47
N LEU A 13 -21.72 -0.54 -4.31
CA LEU A 13 -21.21 0.77 -4.71
C LEU A 13 -21.22 1.76 -3.54
N TYR A 14 -22.28 1.77 -2.73
CA TYR A 14 -22.36 2.63 -1.56
C TYR A 14 -21.25 2.32 -0.54
N LYS A 15 -20.95 1.03 -0.30
CA LYS A 15 -19.80 0.63 0.54
C LYS A 15 -18.45 1.09 -0.03
N SER A 16 -18.33 1.18 -1.36
CA SER A 16 -17.09 1.61 -2.01
C SER A 16 -16.81 3.11 -1.82
N ARG A 17 -17.81 3.91 -1.44
CA ARG A 17 -17.68 5.34 -1.14
C ARG A 17 -16.59 5.64 -0.10
N PHE A 18 -16.44 4.78 0.91
CA PHE A 18 -15.43 4.95 1.97
C PHE A 18 -13.99 4.96 1.43
N GLY A 19 -13.75 4.54 0.19
CA GLY A 19 -12.46 4.67 -0.47
C GLY A 19 -11.95 6.12 -0.57
N ILE A 20 -12.85 7.12 -0.67
CA ILE A 20 -12.45 8.54 -0.72
C ILE A 20 -11.87 9.02 0.63
N GLU A 21 -12.35 8.49 1.75
CA GLU A 21 -11.83 8.81 3.08
C GLU A 21 -10.41 8.28 3.26
N ALA A 22 -10.14 7.09 2.73
CA ALA A 22 -8.79 6.54 2.70
C ALA A 22 -7.85 7.43 1.88
N MET A 23 -8.30 7.89 0.70
CA MET A 23 -7.53 8.83 -0.14
C MET A 23 -7.23 10.14 0.59
N PHE A 24 -8.23 10.76 1.23
CA PHE A 24 -7.99 12.00 1.99
C PHE A 24 -6.98 11.81 3.11
N LYS A 25 -7.08 10.68 3.83
CA LYS A 25 -6.12 10.35 4.87
C LYS A 25 -4.70 10.20 4.32
N ASP A 26 -4.54 9.50 3.20
CA ASP A 26 -3.24 9.27 2.56
C ASP A 26 -2.62 10.57 2.00
N CYS A 27 -3.44 11.50 1.52
CA CYS A 27 -3.01 12.84 1.12
C CYS A 27 -2.56 13.72 2.30
N GLN A 28 -3.15 13.51 3.48
CA GLN A 28 -2.79 14.20 4.72
C GLN A 28 -1.73 13.40 5.50
N THR A 29 -2.00 13.09 6.76
CA THR A 29 -1.07 12.48 7.71
C THR A 29 -0.75 11.01 7.43
N GLY A 30 -1.54 10.35 6.57
CA GLY A 30 -1.35 8.96 6.17
C GLY A 30 -0.25 8.75 5.13
N GLY A 31 0.23 9.80 4.47
CA GLY A 31 1.22 9.71 3.41
C GLY A 31 1.87 11.06 3.09
N TYR A 32 1.31 11.79 2.13
CA TYR A 32 1.97 12.95 1.50
C TYR A 32 2.09 14.19 2.39
N ASN A 33 1.40 14.25 3.53
CA ASN A 33 1.42 15.36 4.48
C ASN A 33 1.15 16.73 3.83
N LEU A 34 0.21 16.78 2.88
CA LEU A 34 -0.07 17.97 2.06
C LEU A 34 -0.30 19.23 2.89
N GLU A 35 -1.01 19.13 4.01
CA GLU A 35 -1.33 20.26 4.90
C GLU A 35 -0.09 20.94 5.52
N LYS A 36 1.05 20.25 5.54
CA LYS A 36 2.31 20.78 6.06
C LYS A 36 3.23 21.29 4.96
N THR A 37 2.85 21.14 3.69
CA THR A 37 3.64 21.65 2.57
C THR A 37 3.49 23.17 2.49
N LYS A 38 4.62 23.90 2.57
CA LYS A 38 4.65 25.37 2.51
C LYS A 38 5.13 25.84 1.13
N VAL A 39 4.41 25.43 0.09
CA VAL A 39 4.76 25.72 -1.31
C VAL A 39 3.87 26.83 -1.90
N SER A 40 4.36 27.53 -2.93
CA SER A 40 3.56 28.51 -3.67
C SER A 40 2.44 27.84 -4.47
N GLU A 41 1.40 28.59 -4.84
CA GLU A 41 0.25 28.06 -5.58
C GLU A 41 0.61 27.31 -6.88
N PRO A 42 1.49 27.82 -7.77
CA PRO A 42 1.85 27.06 -8.98
C PRO A 42 2.57 25.74 -8.66
N ARG A 43 3.41 25.74 -7.60
CA ARG A 43 4.09 24.52 -7.13
C ARG A 43 3.12 23.55 -6.48
N PHE A 44 2.12 24.06 -5.76
CA PHE A 44 1.07 23.25 -5.17
C PHE A 44 0.26 22.52 -6.25
N LEU A 45 -0.15 23.21 -7.32
CA LEU A 45 -0.85 22.59 -8.44
C LEU A 45 -0.01 21.50 -9.12
N ALA A 46 1.27 21.78 -9.37
CA ALA A 46 2.19 20.78 -9.91
C ALA A 46 2.35 19.57 -8.97
N LEU A 47 2.44 19.81 -7.66
CA LEU A 47 2.54 18.75 -6.64
C LEU A 47 1.28 17.88 -6.61
N ILE A 48 0.09 18.48 -6.68
CA ILE A 48 -1.18 17.74 -6.71
C ILE A 48 -1.26 16.84 -7.96
N LEU A 49 -0.82 17.34 -9.12
CA LEU A 49 -0.78 16.54 -10.34
C LEU A 49 0.16 15.33 -10.20
N LEU A 50 1.35 15.54 -9.66
CA LEU A 50 2.32 14.47 -9.40
C LEU A 50 1.77 13.44 -8.40
N ILE A 51 1.13 13.92 -7.32
CA ILE A 51 0.48 13.06 -6.33
C ILE A 51 -0.64 12.26 -6.98
N ALA A 52 -1.47 12.85 -7.85
CA ALA A 52 -2.54 12.12 -8.52
C ALA A 52 -1.98 10.95 -9.34
N ILE A 53 -0.93 11.18 -10.13
CA ILE A 53 -0.26 10.14 -10.92
C ILE A 53 0.34 9.06 -10.01
N ALA A 54 1.14 9.47 -9.02
CA ALA A 54 1.80 8.54 -8.10
C ALA A 54 0.79 7.74 -7.25
N TYR A 55 -0.30 8.38 -6.82
CA TYR A 55 -1.36 7.74 -6.05
C TYR A 55 -2.11 6.71 -6.88
N SER A 56 -2.46 7.03 -8.14
CA SER A 56 -3.09 6.08 -9.06
C SER A 56 -2.20 4.86 -9.30
N LEU A 57 -0.92 5.07 -9.62
CA LEU A 57 0.04 3.97 -9.85
C LEU A 57 0.18 3.06 -8.62
N ASN A 58 0.38 3.64 -7.44
CA ASN A 58 0.53 2.86 -6.21
C ASN A 58 -0.77 2.18 -5.76
N THR A 59 -1.93 2.79 -6.03
CA THR A 59 -3.24 2.15 -5.80
C THR A 59 -3.40 0.90 -6.67
N THR A 60 -3.10 1.00 -7.97
CA THR A 60 -3.14 -0.16 -8.87
C THR A 60 -2.18 -1.26 -8.43
N ARG A 61 -0.96 -0.88 -8.03
CA ARG A 61 0.02 -1.82 -7.44
C ARG A 61 -0.53 -2.51 -6.21
N GLY A 62 -1.07 -1.77 -5.24
CA GLY A 62 -1.65 -2.33 -4.03
C GLY A 62 -2.78 -3.31 -4.31
N GLN A 63 -3.65 -3.01 -5.27
CA GLN A 63 -4.70 -3.93 -5.72
C GLN A 63 -4.14 -5.22 -6.32
N ASN A 64 -3.07 -5.13 -7.10
CA ASN A 64 -2.40 -6.31 -7.65
C ASN A 64 -1.76 -7.17 -6.55
N LEU A 65 -1.12 -6.54 -5.55
CA LEU A 65 -0.53 -7.22 -4.39
C LEU A 65 -1.58 -7.89 -3.49
N LYS A 66 -2.79 -7.33 -3.43
CA LYS A 66 -3.93 -8.00 -2.78
C LYS A 66 -4.33 -9.27 -3.53
N LYS A 67 -4.34 -9.24 -4.86
CA LYS A 67 -4.70 -10.39 -5.70
C LYS A 67 -3.63 -11.48 -5.72
N SER A 68 -2.35 -11.12 -5.60
CA SER A 68 -1.24 -12.08 -5.61
C SER A 68 -1.11 -12.89 -4.31
N GLY A 69 -1.80 -12.48 -3.23
CA GLY A 69 -1.71 -13.14 -1.92
C GLY A 69 -0.42 -12.83 -1.14
N THR A 70 0.45 -11.96 -1.65
CA THR A 70 1.70 -11.56 -0.96
C THR A 70 1.51 -10.42 0.04
N ARG A 71 0.30 -9.85 0.10
CA ARG A 71 -0.06 -8.73 0.99
C ARG A 71 0.36 -8.95 2.45
N ASP A 72 0.27 -10.17 2.97
CA ASP A 72 0.53 -10.47 4.38
C ASP A 72 2.00 -10.27 4.77
N TYR A 73 2.91 -10.24 3.79
CA TYR A 73 4.32 -9.88 4.01
C TYR A 73 4.56 -8.36 4.01
N ILE A 74 3.63 -7.58 3.46
CA ILE A 74 3.71 -6.11 3.39
C ILE A 74 2.97 -5.48 4.58
N CYS A 75 1.80 -6.01 4.92
CA CYS A 75 0.94 -5.45 5.94
C CYS A 75 0.12 -6.53 6.65
N ARG A 76 -0.29 -6.25 7.88
CA ARG A 76 -1.16 -7.15 8.63
C ARG A 76 -2.57 -7.15 8.04
N SER A 77 -3.08 -8.33 7.70
CA SER A 77 -4.38 -8.49 7.05
C SER A 77 -5.59 -8.20 7.93
N LYS A 78 -5.53 -8.58 9.22
CA LYS A 78 -6.61 -8.37 10.20
C LYS A 78 -6.06 -8.01 11.58
N GLU A 79 -6.73 -7.06 12.23
CA GLU A 79 -6.58 -6.75 13.65
C GLU A 79 -7.87 -7.15 14.38
N ALA A 80 -7.73 -7.69 15.59
CA ALA A 80 -8.88 -8.02 16.41
C ALA A 80 -9.72 -6.74 16.65
N LYS A 81 -11.05 -6.86 16.50
CA LYS A 81 -12.05 -5.78 16.71
C LYS A 81 -12.12 -4.69 15.64
N ARG A 82 -11.31 -4.73 14.58
CA ARG A 82 -11.38 -3.74 13.48
C ARG A 82 -12.29 -4.23 12.37
N GLY A 83 -13.32 -3.45 12.04
CA GLY A 83 -14.22 -3.70 10.90
C GLY A 83 -13.56 -3.42 9.54
N PRO A 84 -13.09 -2.19 9.28
CA PRO A 84 -12.45 -1.83 8.01
C PRO A 84 -10.96 -2.21 7.97
N GLU A 85 -10.42 -2.40 6.77
CA GLU A 85 -8.98 -2.59 6.57
C GLU A 85 -8.17 -1.42 7.14
N ARG A 86 -6.97 -1.72 7.64
CA ARG A 86 -6.09 -0.70 8.23
C ARG A 86 -5.40 0.17 7.20
N HIS A 87 -5.02 -0.44 6.07
CA HIS A 87 -4.18 0.16 5.06
C HIS A 87 -4.93 0.23 3.72
N SER A 88 -4.84 1.38 3.06
CA SER A 88 -5.36 1.58 1.72
C SER A 88 -4.55 0.79 0.69
N ASP A 89 -5.11 0.65 -0.51
CA ASP A 89 -4.37 0.09 -1.65
C ASP A 89 -3.11 0.91 -1.94
N PHE A 90 -3.20 2.24 -1.92
CA PHE A 90 -2.06 3.14 -2.05
C PHE A 90 -0.95 2.83 -1.04
N TRP A 91 -1.30 2.66 0.23
CA TRP A 91 -0.35 2.36 1.29
C TRP A 91 0.35 1.03 1.02
N ILE A 92 -0.40 0.00 0.64
CA ILE A 92 0.14 -1.34 0.36
C ILE A 92 1.08 -1.31 -0.84
N GLY A 93 0.73 -0.61 -1.93
CA GLY A 93 1.59 -0.47 -3.11
C GLY A 93 2.88 0.29 -2.79
N THR A 94 2.77 1.38 -2.03
CA THR A 94 3.92 2.19 -1.60
C THR A 94 4.87 1.38 -0.72
N TYR A 95 4.35 0.71 0.32
CA TYR A 95 5.18 -0.10 1.22
C TYR A 95 5.79 -1.33 0.55
N GLY A 96 5.08 -1.95 -0.40
CA GLY A 96 5.65 -3.03 -1.21
C GLY A 96 6.88 -2.57 -1.99
N SER A 97 6.82 -1.35 -2.56
CA SER A 97 7.96 -0.73 -3.27
C SER A 97 9.11 -0.42 -2.31
N PHE A 98 8.82 0.21 -1.16
CA PHE A 98 9.84 0.50 -0.15
C PHE A 98 10.56 -0.73 0.39
N TRP A 99 9.86 -1.85 0.56
CA TRP A 99 10.50 -3.08 1.00
C TRP A 99 11.53 -3.56 -0.03
N ILE A 100 11.18 -3.54 -1.31
CA ILE A 100 12.08 -3.93 -2.39
C ILE A 100 13.28 -3.00 -2.47
N GLU A 101 13.05 -1.68 -2.48
CA GLU A 101 14.11 -0.66 -2.54
C GLU A 101 15.05 -0.77 -1.33
N SER A 102 14.50 -1.01 -0.13
CA SER A 102 15.30 -1.20 1.08
C SER A 102 16.15 -2.47 1.02
N MET A 103 15.60 -3.56 0.50
CA MET A 103 16.36 -4.80 0.36
C MET A 103 17.43 -4.70 -0.71
N ASP A 104 17.22 -3.93 -1.77
CA ASP A 104 18.25 -3.63 -2.78
C ASP A 104 19.40 -2.82 -2.14
N ALA A 105 19.06 -1.76 -1.40
CA ALA A 105 20.04 -0.88 -0.76
C ALA A 105 20.80 -1.54 0.41
N TYR A 106 20.16 -2.43 1.16
CA TYR A 106 20.68 -2.97 2.43
C TYR A 106 20.81 -4.50 2.46
N SER A 107 20.88 -5.15 1.29
CA SER A 107 20.93 -6.62 1.17
C SER A 107 22.03 -7.25 2.03
N GLU A 108 23.26 -6.72 1.98
CA GLU A 108 24.40 -7.25 2.71
C GLU A 108 24.17 -7.28 4.23
N LEU A 109 23.66 -6.18 4.78
CA LEU A 109 23.33 -6.08 6.20
C LEU A 109 22.18 -7.03 6.55
N ALA A 110 21.13 -7.07 5.73
CA ALA A 110 19.98 -7.95 5.94
C ALA A 110 20.41 -9.43 5.98
N PHE A 111 21.23 -9.88 5.03
CA PHE A 111 21.74 -11.25 5.01
C PHE A 111 22.67 -11.55 6.18
N SER A 112 23.47 -10.58 6.62
CA SER A 112 24.32 -10.72 7.82
C SER A 112 23.46 -10.95 9.07
N LEU A 113 22.37 -10.20 9.23
CA LEU A 113 21.43 -10.36 10.33
C LEU A 113 20.66 -11.70 10.26
N ILE A 114 20.27 -12.14 9.07
CA ILE A 114 19.60 -13.44 8.86
C ILE A 114 20.49 -14.59 9.32
N ARG A 115 21.80 -14.54 9.02
CA ARG A 115 22.78 -15.57 9.42
C ARG A 115 22.89 -15.72 10.94
N LEU A 116 22.61 -14.68 11.72
CA LEU A 116 22.63 -14.74 13.19
C LEU A 116 21.45 -15.52 13.78
N LYS A 117 20.42 -15.85 12.99
CA LYS A 117 19.20 -16.54 13.44
C LYS A 117 18.87 -17.76 12.57
N PRO A 118 19.73 -18.80 12.57
CA PRO A 118 19.56 -19.98 11.71
C PRO A 118 18.23 -20.70 11.95
N GLY A 119 17.73 -20.75 13.19
CA GLY A 119 16.44 -21.35 13.52
C GLY A 119 15.21 -20.65 12.92
N LYS A 120 15.39 -19.47 12.31
CA LYS A 120 14.35 -18.71 11.60
C LYS A 120 14.55 -18.67 10.09
N HIS A 121 15.54 -19.41 9.57
CA HIS A 121 15.83 -19.47 8.15
C HIS A 121 14.60 -19.82 7.27
N PRO A 122 13.72 -20.77 7.65
CA PRO A 122 12.51 -21.03 6.87
C PRO A 122 11.57 -19.81 6.76
N ASP A 123 11.47 -19.01 7.83
CA ASP A 123 10.65 -17.80 7.85
C ASP A 123 11.25 -16.72 6.92
N PHE A 124 12.56 -16.50 7.00
CA PHE A 124 13.26 -15.56 6.12
C PHE A 124 13.19 -15.98 4.65
N SER A 125 13.36 -17.26 4.35
CA SER A 125 13.26 -17.78 2.98
C SER A 125 11.87 -17.53 2.39
N ARG A 126 10.80 -17.71 3.17
CA ARG A 126 9.43 -17.39 2.74
C ARG A 126 9.27 -15.90 2.44
N GLY A 127 9.83 -15.04 3.29
CA GLY A 127 9.85 -13.58 3.06
C GLY A 127 10.58 -13.19 1.78
N LEU A 128 11.76 -13.78 1.52
CA LEU A 128 12.52 -13.52 0.29
C LEU A 128 11.78 -14.01 -0.96
N THR A 129 11.12 -15.17 -0.90
CA THR A 129 10.25 -15.65 -1.99
C THR A 129 9.10 -14.69 -2.24
N ALA A 130 8.43 -14.22 -1.18
CA ALA A 130 7.36 -13.24 -1.30
C ALA A 130 7.85 -11.92 -1.91
N MET A 131 9.01 -11.42 -1.50
CA MET A 131 9.64 -10.24 -2.08
C MET A 131 9.88 -10.41 -3.58
N ARG A 132 10.40 -11.56 -4.01
CA ARG A 132 10.60 -11.86 -5.44
C ARG A 132 9.30 -11.84 -6.24
N LEU A 133 8.22 -12.38 -5.67
CA LEU A 133 6.89 -12.34 -6.28
C LEU A 133 6.35 -10.90 -6.38
N ILE A 134 6.61 -10.06 -5.37
CA ILE A 134 6.25 -8.64 -5.39
C ILE A 134 7.05 -7.91 -6.49
N GLN A 135 8.36 -8.18 -6.60
CA GLN A 135 9.20 -7.59 -7.66
C GLN A 135 8.70 -7.93 -9.07
N GLN A 136 8.24 -9.16 -9.29
CA GLN A 136 7.68 -9.58 -10.58
C GLN A 136 6.31 -8.96 -10.88
N ALA A 137 5.60 -8.46 -9.86
CA ALA A 137 4.29 -7.85 -10.00
C ALA A 137 4.35 -6.33 -10.28
N PHE A 138 5.56 -5.75 -10.29
CA PHE A 138 5.84 -4.34 -10.56
C PHE A 138 6.44 -4.13 -11.95
#